data_AF-A0A2G8K147-F1
#
_entry.id   AF-A0A2G8K147-F1
#
_cell.length_a   1.000
_cell.length_b   1.000
_cell.length_c   1.000
_cell.angle_alpha   90.00
_cell.angle_beta   90.00
_cell.angle_gamma   90.00
#
_symmetry.space_group_name_H-M   'P 1'
#
loop_
_entity.id
_entity.type
_entity.pdbx_description
1 polymer ?
#
loop_
_entity_poly.entity_id
_entity_poly.type
_entity_poly.pdbx_seq_one_letter_code
_entity_poly.pdbx_strand_id
1 'polypeptide(L)'
;MAALGLITQRTLEHLQNKRQERKRRSTANPQFSSYNRKELESRQSASSYLAATTGSSEPLHDTRKRSRFTPPEPTKEVPRPVASPVSATNGRSDSHEDACAVCHRIGELLCCDTCRLVYHFECLDPPLSTVPSGVWSCPQCEVRNNKKVEDWKGMVSMVHSFLAHKSRREEEKKKLMQKTADLRNERLALEERVRQLNEAITKKKVDSEELMKSYQKSETAVHKIQEKMAHMNA
;
A
#
# COMPACT_ATOMS: atom_id res chain seq x y z
N MET A 1 -32.53 13.18 23.04
CA MET A 1 -31.57 14.26 22.76
C MET A 1 -31.65 14.61 21.28
N ALA A 2 -32.19 15.79 21.00
CA ALA A 2 -32.58 16.26 19.67
C ALA A 2 -31.37 16.63 18.81
N ALA A 3 -31.29 16.11 17.58
CA ALA A 3 -30.38 16.58 16.56
C ALA A 3 -31.18 17.42 15.55
N LEU A 4 -30.77 18.68 15.44
CA LEU A 4 -31.42 19.77 14.71
C LEU A 4 -31.67 19.40 13.24
N GLY A 5 -32.92 19.59 12.80
CA GLY A 5 -33.45 19.18 11.49
C GLY A 5 -32.87 19.96 10.30
N LEU A 6 -31.64 19.64 9.90
CA LEU A 6 -30.99 20.17 8.69
C LEU A 6 -30.81 19.13 7.57
N ILE A 7 -31.47 17.98 7.67
CA ILE A 7 -31.35 16.90 6.67
C ILE A 7 -32.64 16.84 5.88
N THR A 8 -32.59 17.21 4.60
CA THR A 8 -33.75 17.03 3.69
C THR A 8 -34.07 15.55 3.54
N GLN A 9 -35.34 15.20 3.28
CA GLN A 9 -35.79 13.81 3.11
C GLN A 9 -34.91 13.02 2.11
N ARG A 10 -34.54 13.68 1.01
CA ARG A 10 -33.64 13.14 -0.03
C ARG A 10 -32.23 12.85 0.50
N THR A 11 -31.73 13.67 1.42
CA THR A 11 -30.43 13.47 2.06
C THR A 11 -30.49 12.31 3.07
N LEU A 12 -31.61 12.14 3.76
CA LEU A 12 -31.84 11.04 4.70
C LEU A 12 -31.89 9.69 3.98
N GLU A 13 -32.63 9.61 2.87
CA GLU A 13 -32.69 8.41 2.02
C GLU A 13 -31.33 8.04 1.44
N HIS A 14 -30.57 9.03 0.97
CA HIS A 14 -29.20 8.80 0.49
C HIS A 14 -28.29 8.26 1.62
N LEU A 15 -28.39 8.80 2.84
CA LEU A 15 -27.62 8.30 3.98
C LEU A 15 -28.00 6.87 4.39
N GLN A 16 -29.30 6.54 4.34
CA GLN A 16 -29.80 5.19 4.61
C GLN A 16 -29.32 4.18 3.55
N ASN A 17 -29.44 4.52 2.27
CA ASN A 17 -28.93 3.70 1.16
C ASN A 17 -27.40 3.51 1.27
N LYS A 18 -26.66 4.54 1.66
CA LYS A 18 -25.21 4.47 1.86
C LYS A 18 -24.81 3.61 3.07
N ARG A 19 -25.65 3.50 4.10
CA ARG A 19 -25.44 2.53 5.20
C ARG A 19 -25.73 1.10 4.75
N GLN A 20 -26.83 0.89 4.02
CA GLN A 20 -27.18 -0.44 3.50
C GLN A 20 -26.13 -0.95 2.50
N GLU A 21 -25.58 -0.08 1.66
CA GLU A 21 -24.52 -0.43 0.71
C GLU A 21 -23.22 -0.82 1.42
N ARG A 22 -22.83 -0.11 2.49
CA ARG A 22 -21.69 -0.55 3.33
C ARG A 22 -21.96 -1.91 3.96
N LYS A 23 -23.18 -2.15 4.44
CA LYS A 23 -23.58 -3.44 5.01
C LYS A 23 -23.48 -4.56 3.96
N ARG A 24 -24.01 -4.34 2.74
CA ARG A 24 -23.88 -5.28 1.61
C ARG A 24 -22.42 -5.55 1.26
N ARG A 25 -21.57 -4.52 1.16
CA ARG A 25 -20.14 -4.67 0.85
C ARG A 25 -19.34 -5.38 1.94
N SER A 26 -19.67 -5.14 3.21
CA SER A 26 -19.03 -5.81 4.34
C SER A 26 -19.43 -7.28 4.46
N THR A 27 -20.70 -7.64 4.15
CA THR A 27 -21.16 -9.04 4.15
C THR A 27 -20.84 -9.78 2.84
N ALA A 28 -20.58 -9.06 1.75
CA ALA A 28 -20.23 -9.63 0.44
C ALA A 28 -18.73 -9.57 0.12
N ASN A 29 -17.86 -9.32 1.11
CA ASN A 29 -16.41 -9.43 0.96
C ASN A 29 -15.91 -10.74 1.60
N PRO A 30 -15.66 -11.82 0.83
CA PRO A 30 -15.24 -13.12 1.35
C PRO A 30 -13.90 -13.06 2.11
N GLN A 31 -13.07 -12.04 1.82
CA GLN A 31 -11.79 -11.82 2.47
C GLN A 31 -11.93 -11.35 3.93
N PHE A 32 -13.05 -10.71 4.32
CA PHE A 32 -13.22 -10.16 5.67
C PHE A 32 -13.86 -11.16 6.65
N SER A 33 -14.72 -12.06 6.17
CA SER A 33 -15.37 -13.09 7.00
C SER A 33 -14.42 -14.24 7.38
N SER A 34 -13.49 -14.59 6.48
CA SER A 34 -12.53 -15.69 6.68
C SER A 34 -11.31 -15.31 7.51
N TYR A 35 -10.83 -14.07 7.40
CA TYR A 35 -9.69 -13.58 8.20
C TYR A 35 -10.04 -13.41 9.68
N ASN A 36 -11.26 -12.94 9.99
CA ASN A 36 -11.63 -12.64 11.37
C ASN A 36 -11.79 -13.91 12.23
N ARG A 37 -12.06 -15.08 11.64
CA ARG A 37 -12.17 -16.35 12.38
C ARG A 37 -10.81 -16.84 12.89
N LYS A 38 -9.78 -16.83 12.04
CA LYS A 38 -8.41 -17.21 12.42
C LYS A 38 -7.75 -16.20 13.37
N GLU A 39 -8.06 -14.91 13.20
CA GLU A 39 -7.54 -13.85 14.07
C GLU A 39 -8.18 -13.88 15.47
N LEU A 40 -9.48 -14.24 15.58
CA LEU A 40 -10.15 -14.46 16.87
C LEU A 40 -9.64 -15.71 17.60
N GLU A 41 -9.39 -16.82 16.91
CA GLU A 41 -8.81 -18.05 17.49
C GLU A 41 -7.37 -17.81 17.99
N SER A 42 -6.57 -17.05 17.23
CA SER A 42 -5.22 -16.64 17.65
C SER A 42 -5.23 -15.67 18.82
N ARG A 43 -6.21 -14.77 18.91
CA ARG A 43 -6.38 -13.84 20.04
C ARG A 43 -6.89 -14.53 21.31
N GLN A 44 -7.75 -15.55 21.20
CA GLN A 44 -8.14 -16.40 22.33
C GLN A 44 -6.97 -17.24 22.85
N SER A 45 -6.10 -17.72 21.95
CA SER A 45 -4.87 -18.43 22.33
C SER A 45 -3.82 -17.51 22.94
N ALA A 46 -3.63 -16.29 22.41
CA ALA A 46 -2.70 -15.31 23.01
C ALA A 46 -3.19 -14.79 24.38
N SER A 47 -4.52 -14.77 24.60
CA SER A 47 -5.10 -14.38 25.89
C SER A 47 -4.88 -15.41 26.99
N SER A 48 -4.59 -16.68 26.68
CA SER A 48 -4.25 -17.68 27.70
C SER A 48 -2.79 -17.56 28.17
N TYR A 49 -1.88 -17.11 27.31
CA TYR A 49 -0.47 -16.91 27.64
C TYR A 49 -0.21 -15.60 28.43
N LEU A 50 -1.03 -14.56 28.24
CA LEU A 50 -0.88 -13.28 28.94
C LEU A 50 -1.60 -13.21 30.29
N ALA A 51 -2.46 -14.18 30.62
CA ALA A 51 -3.18 -14.23 31.90
C ALA A 51 -2.33 -14.77 33.07
N ALA A 52 -1.11 -15.27 32.82
CA ALA A 52 -0.26 -15.90 33.83
C ALA A 52 0.67 -14.94 34.59
N THR A 53 0.66 -13.64 34.29
CA THR A 53 1.55 -12.67 34.97
C THR A 53 0.84 -11.35 35.26
N THR A 54 -0.17 -11.38 36.12
CA THR A 54 -0.78 -10.17 36.71
C THR A 54 -0.29 -9.99 38.15
N GLY A 55 0.81 -9.25 38.30
CA GLY A 55 1.24 -8.62 39.54
C GLY A 55 1.54 -7.14 39.27
N SER A 56 0.50 -6.30 39.40
CA SER A 56 0.47 -4.86 39.76
C SER A 56 1.38 -3.79 39.07
N SER A 57 0.72 -2.66 38.80
CA SER A 57 1.15 -1.24 38.70
C SER A 57 1.65 -0.64 37.36
N GLU A 58 0.75 0.18 36.78
CA GLU A 58 0.84 1.50 36.08
C GLU A 58 1.99 1.87 35.10
N PRO A 59 1.70 2.74 34.10
CA PRO A 59 2.42 2.82 32.83
C PRO A 59 3.44 3.97 32.76
N LEU A 60 4.59 3.71 32.11
CA LEU A 60 5.50 4.76 31.65
C LEU A 60 5.62 4.76 30.13
N HIS A 61 5.45 5.95 29.55
CA HIS A 61 5.75 6.31 28.17
C HIS A 61 7.14 5.81 27.75
N ASP A 62 7.23 5.08 26.64
CA ASP A 62 8.50 4.85 25.94
C ASP A 62 8.39 5.18 24.45
N THR A 63 9.10 6.24 24.09
CA THR A 63 9.35 6.74 22.75
C THR A 63 10.26 5.78 21.98
N ARG A 64 9.70 4.80 21.26
CA ARG A 64 10.48 3.98 20.32
C ARG A 64 10.74 4.73 19.01
N LYS A 65 12.01 5.11 18.83
CA LYS A 65 12.63 5.59 17.60
C LYS A 65 12.22 4.76 16.38
N ARG A 66 11.53 5.40 15.43
CA ARG A 66 11.36 4.88 14.07
C ARG A 66 12.65 5.09 13.31
N SER A 67 13.47 4.04 13.20
CA SER A 67 14.63 4.02 12.31
C SER A 67 14.19 4.35 10.87
N ARG A 68 14.70 5.48 10.38
CA ARG A 68 14.50 6.00 9.03
C ARG A 68 15.61 5.38 8.18
N PHE A 69 15.30 4.32 7.43
CA PHE A 69 16.22 3.81 6.41
C PHE A 69 16.34 4.86 5.29
N THR A 70 17.51 5.50 5.20
CA THR A 70 17.95 6.29 4.06
C THR A 70 18.55 5.37 3.00
N PRO A 71 18.18 5.48 1.71
CA PRO A 71 18.85 4.77 0.63
C PRO A 71 20.20 5.44 0.30
N PRO A 72 21.29 4.70 -0.01
CA PRO A 72 22.50 5.32 -0.52
C PRO A 72 22.38 5.62 -2.02
N GLU A 73 22.85 6.80 -2.42
CA GLU A 73 23.02 7.28 -3.81
C GLU A 73 24.33 6.75 -4.45
N PRO A 74 24.47 6.79 -5.80
CA PRO A 74 25.42 6.01 -6.56
C PRO A 74 26.73 6.78 -6.86
N THR A 75 27.87 6.22 -6.48
CA THR A 75 29.18 6.67 -6.99
C THR A 75 29.66 5.72 -8.08
N LYS A 76 29.76 6.29 -9.29
CA LYS A 76 30.41 5.73 -10.48
C LYS A 76 31.88 5.49 -10.18
N GLU A 77 32.41 4.30 -10.46
CA GLU A 77 33.69 4.05 -11.15
C GLU A 77 33.66 2.63 -11.77
N VAL A 78 34.10 2.54 -13.03
CA VAL A 78 34.15 1.30 -13.83
C VAL A 78 35.59 0.78 -13.84
N PRO A 79 35.80 -0.54 -13.73
CA PRO A 79 36.70 -1.19 -14.70
C PRO A 79 36.04 -2.38 -15.43
N ARG A 80 36.38 -2.50 -16.71
CA ARG A 80 36.00 -3.56 -17.67
C ARG A 80 36.76 -4.89 -17.40
N PRO A 81 36.34 -6.01 -18.03
CA PRO A 81 36.53 -7.36 -17.50
C PRO A 81 37.89 -7.95 -17.85
N VAL A 82 38.53 -8.57 -16.86
CA VAL A 82 39.56 -9.58 -17.08
C VAL A 82 38.96 -10.94 -16.77
N ALA A 83 38.89 -11.77 -17.81
CA ALA A 83 38.62 -13.19 -17.69
C ALA A 83 39.74 -13.83 -16.87
N SER A 84 39.38 -14.59 -15.83
CA SER A 84 40.16 -15.73 -15.33
C SER A 84 39.47 -16.39 -14.13
N PRO A 85 39.81 -17.66 -13.84
CA PRO A 85 38.81 -18.68 -13.54
C PRO A 85 38.82 -19.10 -12.06
N VAL A 86 37.94 -20.07 -11.78
CA VAL A 86 37.90 -20.97 -10.62
C VAL A 86 37.63 -20.32 -9.24
N SER A 87 36.35 -20.23 -8.90
CA SER A 87 35.91 -20.02 -7.51
C SER A 87 36.25 -21.23 -6.64
N ALA A 88 37.01 -20.92 -5.62
CA ALA A 88 37.46 -21.69 -4.48
C ALA A 88 36.42 -22.66 -3.87
N THR A 89 36.93 -23.88 -3.67
CA THR A 89 36.80 -24.72 -2.48
C THR A 89 35.40 -25.14 -2.03
N ASN A 90 35.00 -26.32 -2.51
CA ASN A 90 34.51 -27.33 -1.58
C ASN A 90 35.50 -28.51 -1.66
N GLY A 91 36.38 -28.63 -0.67
CA GLY A 91 37.26 -29.78 -0.47
C GLY A 91 36.43 -31.01 -0.10
N ARG A 92 35.65 -31.51 -1.06
CA ARG A 92 35.03 -32.83 -0.99
C ARG A 92 36.00 -33.73 -1.72
N SER A 93 36.61 -34.65 -0.97
CA SER A 93 37.30 -35.82 -1.52
C SER A 93 36.70 -36.20 -2.88
N ASP A 94 37.55 -36.11 -3.91
CA ASP A 94 37.33 -36.57 -5.27
C ASP A 94 37.29 -38.10 -5.26
N SER A 95 36.34 -38.62 -4.52
CA SER A 95 36.15 -40.02 -4.23
C SER A 95 34.66 -40.21 -4.26
N HIS A 96 34.16 -40.50 -5.45
CA HIS A 96 32.87 -41.12 -5.62
C HIS A 96 32.88 -42.48 -4.93
N GLU A 97 31.70 -42.97 -4.56
CA GLU A 97 31.58 -44.27 -3.91
C GLU A 97 32.00 -45.38 -4.89
N ASP A 98 32.68 -46.43 -4.41
CA ASP A 98 33.17 -47.52 -5.27
C ASP A 98 32.08 -48.55 -5.64
N ALA A 99 30.88 -48.41 -5.06
CA ALA A 99 29.77 -49.34 -5.23
C ALA A 99 28.53 -48.63 -5.75
N CYS A 100 27.81 -49.28 -6.67
CA CYS A 100 26.56 -48.76 -7.22
C CYS A 100 25.53 -48.49 -6.12
N ALA A 101 24.91 -47.31 -6.13
CA ALA A 101 23.89 -46.91 -5.15
C ALA A 101 22.60 -47.77 -5.21
N VAL A 102 22.41 -48.56 -6.27
CA VAL A 102 21.25 -49.46 -6.45
C VAL A 102 21.59 -50.88 -6.01
N CYS A 103 22.57 -51.51 -6.67
CA CYS A 103 22.88 -52.92 -6.46
C CYS A 103 24.06 -53.18 -5.50
N HIS A 104 24.73 -52.13 -5.03
CA HIS A 104 25.81 -52.18 -4.04
C HIS A 104 27.02 -53.04 -4.48
N ARG A 105 27.17 -53.24 -5.80
CA ARG A 105 28.29 -53.94 -6.42
C ARG A 105 29.26 -52.95 -7.06
N ILE A 106 30.53 -53.33 -7.06
CA ILE A 106 31.63 -52.66 -7.76
C ILE A 106 31.61 -53.13 -9.23
N GLY A 107 31.95 -52.25 -10.18
CA GLY A 107 31.92 -52.56 -11.61
C GLY A 107 32.16 -51.33 -12.49
N GLU A 108 31.57 -51.33 -13.69
CA GLU A 108 31.55 -50.16 -14.57
C GLU A 108 30.47 -49.16 -14.10
N LEU A 109 30.90 -48.11 -13.42
CA LEU A 109 30.03 -47.19 -12.70
C LEU A 109 30.10 -45.79 -13.32
N LEU A 110 28.94 -45.17 -13.48
CA LEU A 110 28.75 -43.78 -13.91
C LEU A 110 28.71 -42.86 -12.68
N CYS A 111 29.61 -41.88 -12.65
CA CYS A 111 29.73 -40.90 -11.58
C CYS A 111 28.75 -39.73 -11.76
N CYS A 112 28.07 -39.36 -10.68
CA CYS A 112 27.26 -38.14 -10.65
C CYS A 112 28.14 -36.90 -10.54
N ASP A 113 27.85 -35.82 -11.29
CA ASP A 113 28.62 -34.57 -11.21
C ASP A 113 28.22 -33.70 -9.99
N THR A 114 27.00 -33.88 -9.49
CA THR A 114 26.44 -33.07 -8.40
C THR A 114 26.45 -33.75 -7.03
N CYS A 115 26.90 -35.01 -6.92
CA CYS A 115 27.06 -35.73 -5.65
C CYS A 115 28.10 -36.86 -5.77
N ARG A 116 28.30 -37.65 -4.69
CA ARG A 116 29.29 -38.74 -4.66
C ARG A 116 28.77 -40.11 -5.11
N LEU A 117 27.49 -40.21 -5.45
CA LEU A 117 26.87 -41.48 -5.81
C LEU A 117 27.30 -41.91 -7.21
N VAL A 118 27.38 -43.23 -7.39
CA VAL A 118 27.66 -43.86 -8.68
C VAL A 118 26.62 -44.92 -9.02
N TYR A 119 26.42 -45.17 -10.31
CA TYR A 119 25.37 -46.04 -10.81
C TYR A 119 25.86 -46.88 -11.99
N HIS A 120 25.43 -48.13 -12.10
CA HIS A 120 25.59 -48.84 -13.37
C HIS A 120 24.60 -48.27 -14.40
N PHE A 121 25.00 -48.29 -15.67
CA PHE A 121 24.16 -47.98 -16.83
C PHE A 121 22.81 -48.73 -16.82
N GLU A 122 22.84 -50.03 -16.49
CA GLU A 122 21.67 -50.91 -16.41
C GLU A 122 20.85 -50.72 -15.13
N CYS A 123 21.44 -50.13 -14.08
CA CYS A 123 20.74 -49.89 -12.81
C CYS A 123 19.96 -48.57 -12.81
N LEU A 124 20.03 -47.79 -13.88
CA LEU A 124 19.24 -46.58 -14.08
C LEU A 124 17.90 -46.93 -14.72
N ASP A 125 16.88 -46.10 -14.46
CA ASP A 125 15.55 -46.23 -15.06
C ASP A 125 15.20 -44.92 -15.78
N PRO A 126 15.17 -44.89 -17.13
CA PRO A 126 15.49 -45.99 -18.06
C PRO A 126 17.00 -46.32 -18.11
N PRO A 127 17.40 -47.54 -18.48
CA PRO A 127 18.80 -47.93 -18.55
C PRO A 127 19.50 -47.16 -19.67
N LEU A 128 20.67 -46.60 -19.35
CA LEU A 128 21.47 -45.87 -20.32
C LEU A 128 22.33 -46.85 -21.13
N SER A 129 22.42 -46.65 -22.44
CA SER A 129 23.28 -47.47 -23.32
C SER A 129 24.60 -46.77 -23.69
N THR A 130 24.70 -45.47 -23.45
CA THR A 130 25.87 -44.65 -23.78
C THR A 130 26.19 -43.68 -22.66
N VAL A 131 27.47 -43.30 -22.56
CA VAL A 131 27.92 -42.24 -21.67
C VAL A 131 27.20 -40.93 -22.06
N PRO A 132 26.49 -40.26 -21.13
CA PRO A 132 25.82 -39.00 -21.40
C PRO A 132 26.81 -37.94 -21.90
N SER A 133 26.40 -37.13 -22.88
CA SER A 133 27.17 -35.96 -23.29
C SER A 133 26.85 -34.76 -22.39
N GLY A 134 27.85 -34.22 -21.71
CA GLY A 134 27.71 -33.08 -20.81
C GLY A 134 27.52 -33.47 -19.35
N VAL A 135 26.95 -32.57 -18.54
CA VAL A 135 26.81 -32.75 -17.09
C VAL A 135 25.69 -33.75 -16.80
N TRP A 136 26.02 -34.84 -16.10
CA TRP A 136 25.06 -35.86 -15.67
C TRP A 136 24.76 -35.75 -14.18
N SER A 137 23.47 -35.69 -13.84
CA SER A 137 22.97 -35.72 -12.47
C SER A 137 22.21 -37.01 -12.22
N CYS A 138 22.51 -37.68 -11.11
CA CYS A 138 21.80 -38.92 -10.77
C CYS A 138 20.32 -38.65 -10.42
N PRO A 139 19.46 -39.69 -10.47
CA PRO A 139 18.03 -39.54 -10.17
C PRO A 139 17.75 -38.88 -8.81
N GLN A 140 18.60 -39.14 -7.81
CA GLN A 140 18.48 -38.56 -6.48
C GLN A 140 18.79 -37.06 -6.45
N CYS A 141 19.70 -36.60 -7.31
CA CYS A 141 19.99 -35.18 -7.48
C CYS A 141 18.90 -34.47 -8.29
N GLU A 142 18.37 -35.10 -9.32
CA GLU A 142 17.25 -34.56 -10.10
C GLU A 142 16.00 -34.37 -9.24
N VAL A 143 15.61 -35.37 -8.45
CA VAL A 143 14.48 -35.27 -7.52
C VAL A 143 14.69 -34.16 -6.50
N ARG A 144 15.92 -34.03 -5.97
CA ARG A 144 16.27 -32.97 -5.00
C ARG A 144 16.20 -31.59 -5.62
N ASN A 145 16.62 -31.44 -6.88
CA ASN A 145 16.59 -30.16 -7.57
C ASN A 145 15.14 -29.77 -7.92
N ASN A 146 14.34 -30.71 -8.41
CA ASN A 146 12.92 -30.49 -8.72
C ASN A 146 12.11 -30.09 -7.48
N LYS A 147 12.35 -30.73 -6.32
CA LYS A 147 11.71 -30.33 -5.05
C LYS A 147 12.00 -28.88 -4.69
N LYS A 148 13.25 -28.44 -4.86
CA LYS A 148 13.61 -27.04 -4.63
C LYS A 148 12.84 -26.14 -5.59
N VAL A 149 12.81 -26.45 -6.89
CA VAL A 149 12.10 -25.63 -7.90
C VAL A 149 10.61 -25.43 -7.55
N GLU A 150 9.93 -26.47 -7.08
CA GLU A 150 8.54 -26.34 -6.63
C GLU A 150 8.40 -25.52 -5.34
N ASP A 151 9.33 -25.63 -4.39
CA ASP A 151 9.36 -24.76 -3.21
C ASP A 151 9.55 -23.28 -3.59
N TRP A 152 10.42 -22.99 -4.57
CA TRP A 152 10.65 -21.63 -5.09
C TRP A 152 9.42 -21.06 -5.81
N LYS A 153 8.64 -21.90 -6.50
CA LYS A 153 7.40 -21.47 -7.18
C LYS A 153 6.38 -20.87 -6.22
N GLY A 154 6.26 -21.44 -5.02
CA GLY A 154 5.42 -20.90 -3.95
C GLY A 154 5.91 -19.53 -3.46
N MET A 155 7.22 -19.39 -3.26
CA MET A 155 7.85 -18.13 -2.86
C MET A 155 7.66 -17.03 -3.92
N VAL A 156 7.83 -17.37 -5.20
CA VAL A 156 7.62 -16.46 -6.33
C VAL A 156 6.18 -15.92 -6.35
N SER A 157 5.18 -16.77 -6.13
CA SER A 157 3.77 -16.35 -6.05
C SER A 157 3.50 -15.37 -4.89
N MET A 158 4.13 -15.62 -3.72
CA MET A 158 4.05 -14.70 -2.58
C MET A 158 4.69 -13.34 -2.89
N VAL A 159 5.86 -13.32 -3.55
CA VAL A 159 6.53 -12.08 -3.96
C VAL A 159 5.68 -11.30 -4.97
N HIS A 160 5.14 -11.95 -6.00
CA HIS A 160 4.25 -11.27 -6.95
C HIS A 160 3.00 -10.69 -6.28
N SER A 161 2.39 -11.44 -5.36
CA SER A 161 1.26 -10.95 -4.57
C SER A 161 1.63 -9.74 -3.71
N PHE A 162 2.81 -9.79 -3.07
CA PHE A 162 3.34 -8.67 -2.30
C PHE A 162 3.61 -7.44 -3.17
N LEU A 163 4.23 -7.60 -4.33
CA LEU A 163 4.50 -6.52 -5.27
C LEU A 163 3.19 -5.90 -5.79
N ALA A 164 2.21 -6.72 -6.18
CA ALA A 164 0.90 -6.24 -6.61
C ALA A 164 0.18 -5.47 -5.49
N HIS A 165 0.25 -5.97 -4.25
CA HIS A 165 -0.31 -5.28 -3.09
C HIS A 165 0.42 -3.95 -2.80
N LYS A 166 1.74 -3.93 -2.88
CA LYS A 166 2.55 -2.72 -2.70
C LYS A 166 2.20 -1.67 -3.75
N SER A 167 2.16 -2.03 -5.04
CA SER A 167 1.77 -1.13 -6.13
C SER A 167 0.36 -0.58 -5.93
N ARG A 168 -0.61 -1.43 -5.56
CA ARG A 168 -1.98 -0.99 -5.24
C ARG A 168 -2.00 0.06 -4.13
N ARG A 169 -1.26 -0.15 -3.03
CA ARG A 169 -1.19 0.83 -1.93
C ARG A 169 -0.50 2.13 -2.33
N GLU A 170 0.52 2.07 -3.17
CA GLU A 170 1.19 3.27 -3.69
C GLU A 170 0.26 4.09 -4.60
N GLU A 171 -0.53 3.44 -5.45
CA GLU A 171 -1.55 4.10 -6.26
C GLU A 171 -2.65 4.74 -5.41
N GLU A 172 -3.17 4.03 -4.40
CA GLU A 172 -4.14 4.58 -3.45
C GLU A 172 -3.57 5.80 -2.72
N LYS A 173 -2.31 5.73 -2.28
CA LYS A 173 -1.62 6.85 -1.64
C LYS A 173 -1.47 8.03 -2.60
N LYS A 174 -1.09 7.81 -3.86
CA LYS A 174 -1.02 8.86 -4.90
C LYS A 174 -2.38 9.50 -5.12
N LYS A 175 -3.45 8.71 -5.26
CA LYS A 175 -4.82 9.21 -5.41
C LYS A 175 -5.26 10.05 -4.21
N LEU A 176 -4.94 9.61 -2.99
CA LEU A 176 -5.23 10.37 -1.78
C LEU A 176 -4.43 11.68 -1.69
N MET A 177 -3.15 11.66 -2.06
CA MET A 177 -2.34 12.88 -2.13
C MET A 177 -2.88 13.87 -3.16
N GLN A 178 -3.23 13.39 -4.35
CA GLN A 178 -3.85 14.21 -5.40
C GLN A 178 -5.16 14.84 -4.89
N LYS A 179 -6.06 14.02 -4.34
CA LYS A 179 -7.33 14.51 -3.78
C LYS A 179 -7.12 15.53 -2.67
N THR A 180 -6.09 15.36 -1.84
CA THR A 180 -5.75 16.32 -0.79
C THR A 180 -5.29 17.65 -1.39
N ALA A 181 -4.50 17.62 -2.47
CA ALA A 181 -4.09 18.82 -3.18
C ALA A 181 -5.29 19.52 -3.85
N ASP A 182 -6.16 18.77 -4.52
CA ASP A 182 -7.36 19.31 -5.17
C ASP A 182 -8.28 20.00 -4.16
N LEU A 183 -8.55 19.36 -3.02
CA LEU A 183 -9.37 19.95 -1.95
C LEU A 183 -8.74 21.21 -1.34
N ARG A 184 -7.39 21.28 -1.24
CA ARG A 184 -6.72 22.52 -0.80
C ARG A 184 -6.90 23.64 -1.82
N ASN A 185 -6.77 23.34 -3.11
CA ASN A 185 -6.97 24.32 -4.17
C ASN A 185 -8.42 24.80 -4.21
N GLU A 186 -9.40 23.91 -4.05
CA GLU A 186 -10.81 24.27 -3.93
C GLU A 186 -11.06 25.17 -2.72
N ARG A 187 -10.46 24.86 -1.57
CA ARG A 187 -10.54 25.71 -0.38
C ARG A 187 -9.99 27.12 -0.65
N LEU A 188 -8.80 27.23 -1.23
CA LEU A 188 -8.20 28.53 -1.58
C LEU A 188 -9.06 29.31 -2.57
N ALA A 189 -9.63 28.64 -3.58
CA ALA A 189 -10.52 29.27 -4.54
C ALA A 189 -11.82 29.77 -3.89
N LEU A 190 -12.36 29.03 -2.92
CA LEU A 190 -13.54 29.44 -2.16
C LEU A 190 -13.21 30.61 -1.22
N GLU A 191 -12.07 30.57 -0.52
CA GLU A 191 -11.59 31.67 0.33
C GLU A 191 -11.45 32.97 -0.49
N GLU A 192 -10.90 32.89 -1.71
CA GLU A 192 -10.79 34.03 -2.61
C GLU A 192 -12.16 34.54 -3.10
N ARG A 193 -13.10 33.66 -3.45
CA ARG A 193 -14.47 34.08 -3.80
C ARG A 193 -15.16 34.78 -2.63
N VAL A 194 -15.00 34.27 -1.41
CA VAL A 194 -15.55 34.92 -0.21
C VAL A 194 -14.94 36.31 -0.03
N ARG A 195 -13.63 36.45 -0.23
CA ARG A 195 -12.94 37.76 -0.19
C ARG A 195 -13.54 38.73 -1.20
N GLN A 196 -13.72 38.32 -2.45
CA GLN A 196 -14.30 39.14 -3.51
C GLN A 196 -15.75 39.54 -3.25
N LEU A 197 -16.58 38.60 -2.75
CA LEU A 197 -17.96 38.89 -2.39
C LEU A 197 -18.06 39.87 -1.23
N ASN A 198 -17.21 39.72 -0.22
CA ASN A 198 -17.15 40.67 0.89
C ASN A 198 -16.77 42.07 0.41
N GLU A 199 -15.77 42.19 -0.47
CA GLU A 199 -15.37 43.46 -1.07
C GLU A 199 -16.51 44.11 -1.88
N ALA A 200 -17.22 43.30 -2.68
CA ALA A 200 -18.39 43.77 -3.44
C ALA A 200 -19.54 44.22 -2.54
N ILE A 201 -19.80 43.50 -1.44
CA ILE A 201 -20.82 43.88 -0.45
C ILE A 201 -20.43 45.19 0.23
N THR A 202 -19.17 45.35 0.66
CA THR A 202 -18.71 46.60 1.27
C THR A 202 -18.82 47.77 0.32
N LYS A 203 -18.46 47.57 -0.96
CA LYS A 203 -18.62 48.61 -1.99
C LYS A 203 -20.08 49.01 -2.16
N LYS A 204 -20.99 48.04 -2.34
CA LYS A 204 -22.43 48.33 -2.47
C LYS A 204 -23.00 49.05 -1.24
N LYS A 205 -22.52 48.72 -0.03
CA LYS A 205 -22.94 49.42 1.19
C LYS A 205 -22.50 50.89 1.16
N VAL A 206 -21.25 51.16 0.81
CA VAL A 206 -20.73 52.54 0.70
C VAL A 206 -21.46 53.33 -0.38
N ASP A 207 -21.64 52.75 -1.57
CA ASP A 207 -22.36 53.39 -2.68
C ASP A 207 -23.82 53.70 -2.28
N SER A 208 -24.47 52.77 -1.58
CA SER A 208 -25.83 52.97 -1.05
C SER A 208 -25.88 54.09 0.00
N GLU A 209 -24.90 54.18 0.90
CA GLU A 209 -24.83 55.25 1.90
C GLU A 209 -24.60 56.62 1.25
N GLU A 210 -23.76 56.70 0.21
CA GLU A 210 -23.52 57.93 -0.54
C GLU A 210 -24.78 58.38 -1.30
N LEU A 211 -25.47 57.45 -1.95
CA LEU A 211 -26.72 57.73 -2.65
C LEU A 211 -27.80 58.23 -1.67
N MET A 212 -27.92 57.62 -0.50
CA MET A 212 -28.85 58.07 0.56
C MET A 212 -28.52 59.49 1.04
N LYS A 213 -27.22 59.82 1.22
CA LYS A 213 -26.80 61.19 1.56
C LYS A 213 -27.13 62.19 0.45
N SER A 214 -26.97 61.81 -0.82
CA SER A 214 -27.34 62.65 -1.97
C SER A 214 -28.86 62.87 -2.03
N TYR A 215 -29.64 61.82 -1.80
CA TYR A 215 -31.10 61.90 -1.76
C TYR A 215 -31.57 62.87 -0.66
N GLN A 216 -31.08 62.71 0.57
CA GLN A 216 -31.39 63.63 1.68
C GLN A 216 -31.05 65.09 1.34
N LYS A 217 -29.89 65.35 0.72
CA LYS A 217 -29.53 66.71 0.28
C LYS A 217 -30.55 67.26 -0.72
N SER A 218 -30.95 66.47 -1.72
CA SER A 218 -31.94 66.89 -2.71
C SER A 218 -33.31 67.16 -2.08
N GLU A 219 -33.75 66.32 -1.14
CA GLU A 219 -35.01 66.47 -0.40
C GLU A 219 -35.02 67.76 0.44
N THR A 220 -33.93 68.03 1.18
CA THR A 220 -33.82 69.29 1.94
C THR A 220 -33.81 70.52 1.03
N ALA A 221 -33.25 70.42 -0.18
CA ALA A 221 -33.28 71.51 -1.15
C ALA A 221 -34.69 71.75 -1.68
N VAL A 222 -35.43 70.68 -2.01
CA VAL A 222 -36.84 70.76 -2.44
C VAL A 222 -37.70 71.39 -1.34
N HIS A 223 -37.55 70.94 -0.09
CA HIS A 223 -38.30 71.50 1.04
C HIS A 223 -38.05 73.01 1.19
N LYS A 224 -36.79 73.46 1.08
CA LYS A 224 -36.44 74.89 1.10
C LYS A 224 -37.07 75.69 -0.05
N ILE A 225 -37.19 75.10 -1.23
CA ILE A 225 -37.84 75.76 -2.38
C ILE A 225 -39.36 75.86 -2.13
N GLN A 226 -39.98 74.80 -1.63
CA GLN A 226 -41.41 74.78 -1.28
C GLN A 226 -41.74 75.84 -0.22
N GLU A 227 -40.92 75.97 0.81
CA GLU A 227 -41.05 76.98 1.86
C GLU A 227 -40.96 78.40 1.29
N LYS A 228 -39.98 78.66 0.41
CA LYS A 228 -39.86 79.96 -0.29
C LYS A 228 -41.06 80.26 -1.18
N MET A 229 -41.59 79.27 -1.90
CA MET A 229 -42.78 79.43 -2.73
C MET A 229 -44.03 79.72 -1.88
N ALA A 230 -44.17 79.08 -0.72
CA ALA A 230 -45.27 79.36 0.20
C ALA A 230 -45.23 80.80 0.74
N HIS A 231 -44.03 81.29 1.10
CA HIS A 231 -43.85 82.68 1.55
C HIS A 231 -44.11 83.74 0.47
N MET A 232 -43.91 83.42 -0.81
CA MET A 232 -44.15 84.35 -1.91
C MET A 232 -45.63 84.46 -2.30
N ASN A 233 -46.44 83.45 -1.97
CA ASN A 233 -47.87 83.37 -2.29
C ASN A 233 -48.78 83.84 -1.14
N ALA A 234 -48.22 84.28 -0.01
CA ALA A 234 -48.92 84.80 1.17
C ALA A 234 -48.74 86.31 1.28
#